data_AF-A0A0G1VY81-F1
#
_entry.id   AF-A0A0G1VY81-F1
#
_cell.length_a   1.000
_cell.length_b   1.000
_cell.length_c   1.000
_cell.angle_alpha   90.00
_cell.angle_beta   90.00
_cell.angle_gamma   90.00
#
_symmetry.space_group_name_H-M   'P 1'
#
loop_
_entity.id
_entity.type
_entity.pdbx_description
1 polymer ?
#
loop_
_entity_poly.entity_id
_entity_poly.type
_entity_poly.pdbx_seq_one_letter_code
_entity_poly.pdbx_strand_id
1 'polypeptide(L)' 'MNKEELGKVLADAQNAFAIYTTGRYSKQSKNVREGSVLRRKIAIIETLLRQKELTHE' A
#
# COMPACT_ATOMS: atom_id res chain seq x y z
N MET A 1 -6.42 6.00 -13.39
CA MET A 1 -7.11 5.03 -12.52
C MET A 1 -8.34 5.69 -11.94
N ASN A 2 -9.46 4.98 -11.98
CA ASN A 2 -10.67 5.45 -11.29
C ASN A 2 -10.51 5.26 -9.76
N LYS A 3 -11.39 5.88 -8.96
CA LYS A 3 -11.34 5.79 -7.49
C LYS A 3 -11.45 4.34 -7.00
N GLU A 4 -12.21 3.50 -7.69
CA GLU A 4 -12.43 2.09 -7.34
C GLU A 4 -11.17 1.24 -7.54
N GLU A 5 -10.45 1.45 -8.64
CA GLU A 5 -9.16 0.84 -8.95
C GLU A 5 -8.10 1.26 -7.93
N LEU A 6 -8.05 2.55 -7.57
CA LEU A 6 -7.15 3.03 -6.53
C LEU A 6 -7.47 2.37 -5.18
N GLY A 7 -8.74 2.19 -4.85
CA GLY A 7 -9.18 1.46 -3.67
C GLY A 7 -8.73 -0.01 -3.66
N LYS A 8 -8.89 -0.73 -4.79
CA LYS A 8 -8.41 -2.11 -4.93
C LYS A 8 -6.91 -2.21 -4.76
N VAL A 9 -6.14 -1.34 -5.45
CA VAL A 9 -4.68 -1.35 -5.36
C VAL A 9 -4.19 -0.96 -3.96
N LEU A 10 -4.91 -0.08 -3.25
CA LEU A 10 -4.62 0.24 -1.85
C LEU A 10 -4.81 -1.00 -0.96
N ALA A 11 -5.95 -1.68 -1.07
CA ALA A 11 -6.25 -2.88 -0.30
C ALA A 11 -5.21 -3.99 -0.53
N ASP A 12 -4.83 -4.23 -1.80
CA ASP A 12 -3.79 -5.21 -2.15
C ASP A 12 -2.43 -4.83 -1.54
N ALA A 13 -2.05 -3.55 -1.58
CA ALA A 13 -0.80 -3.08 -1.00
C ALA A 13 -0.78 -3.21 0.53
N GLN A 14 -1.91 -2.93 1.20
CA GLN A 14 -2.08 -3.10 2.64
C GLN A 14 -2.01 -4.58 3.04
N ASN A 15 -2.68 -5.47 2.30
CA ASN A 15 -2.62 -6.91 2.51
C ASN A 15 -1.20 -7.46 2.34
N ALA A 16 -0.50 -7.05 1.27
CA ALA A 16 0.89 -7.43 1.07
C ALA A 16 1.80 -6.92 2.20
N PHE A 17 1.56 -5.70 2.70
CA PHE A 17 2.30 -5.16 3.83
C PHE A 17 2.03 -5.93 5.13
N ALA A 18 0.79 -6.35 5.38
CA ALA A 18 0.43 -7.18 6.53
C ALA A 18 1.08 -8.58 6.47
N ILE A 19 1.14 -9.21 5.29
CA ILE A 19 1.86 -10.46 5.08
C ILE A 19 3.36 -10.25 5.31
N TYR A 20 3.92 -9.14 4.82
CA TYR A 20 5.33 -8.80 5.05
C TYR A 20 5.65 -8.63 6.55
N THR A 21 4.80 -7.91 7.31
CA THR A 21 5.04 -7.67 8.74
C THR A 21 4.95 -8.97 9.53
N THR A 22 3.93 -9.79 9.30
CA THR A 22 3.81 -11.13 9.91
C THR A 22 5.00 -12.03 9.57
N GLY A 23 5.40 -12.07 8.29
CA GLY A 23 6.58 -12.80 7.81
C GLY A 23 7.92 -12.30 8.38
N ARG A 24 8.00 -11.01 8.74
CA ARG A 24 9.17 -10.43 9.40
C ARG A 24 9.27 -10.89 10.85
N TYR A 25 8.16 -10.94 11.58
CA TYR A 25 8.14 -11.44 12.96
C TYR A 25 8.39 -12.96 13.01
N SER A 26 7.98 -13.71 11.99
CA SER A 26 8.29 -15.15 11.86
C SER A 26 9.71 -15.47 11.35
N LYS A 27 10.58 -14.47 11.15
CA LYS A 27 11.94 -14.58 10.56
C LYS A 27 11.99 -15.17 9.14
N GLN A 28 10.87 -15.26 8.42
CA GLN A 28 10.81 -15.78 7.06
C GLN A 28 11.22 -14.75 5.99
N SER A 29 11.02 -13.45 6.26
CA SER A 29 11.39 -12.38 5.32
C SER A 29 12.78 -11.80 5.61
N LYS A 30 13.73 -11.96 4.67
CA LYS A 30 15.06 -11.33 4.71
C LYS A 30 15.12 -9.98 3.97
N ASN A 31 14.07 -9.61 3.22
CA ASN A 31 14.10 -8.44 2.36
C ASN A 31 13.56 -7.19 3.07
N VAL A 32 14.43 -6.49 3.80
CA VAL A 32 14.05 -5.27 4.54
C VAL A 32 13.56 -4.13 3.63
N ARG A 33 13.99 -4.12 2.36
CA ARG A 33 13.63 -3.09 1.37
C ARG A 33 12.18 -3.22 0.92
N GLU A 34 11.65 -4.44 0.87
CA GLU A 34 10.27 -4.73 0.46
C GLU A 34 9.25 -3.97 1.31
N GLY A 35 9.39 -3.99 2.63
CA GLY A 35 8.51 -3.23 3.52
C GLY A 35 8.59 -1.71 3.36
N SER A 36 9.74 -1.17 2.92
CA SER A 36 9.84 0.26 2.58
C SER A 36 9.12 0.59 1.29
N VAL A 37 9.19 -0.29 0.29
CA VAL A 37 8.51 -0.12 -1.00
C VAL A 37 7.00 -0.18 -0.82
N LEU A 38 6.49 -1.16 -0.06
CA LEU A 38 5.06 -1.30 0.23
C LEU A 38 4.50 -0.07 0.95
N ARG A 39 5.18 0.43 1.99
CA ARG A 39 4.77 1.66 2.68
C ARG A 39 4.75 2.88 1.76
N ARG A 40 5.76 3.03 0.88
CA ARG A 40 5.80 4.12 -0.08
C ARG A 40 4.65 4.02 -1.09
N LYS A 41 4.33 2.81 -1.54
CA LYS A 41 3.21 2.55 -2.46
C LYS A 41 1.87 2.93 -1.83
N ILE A 42 1.64 2.54 -0.58
CA ILE A 42 0.44 2.91 0.20
C ILE A 42 0.32 4.44 0.27
N ALA A 43 1.37 5.14 0.70
CA ALA A 43 1.35 6.59 0.84
C ALA A 43 1.05 7.33 -0.47
N ILE A 44 1.59 6.86 -1.61
CA ILE A 44 1.31 7.43 -2.92
C ILE A 44 -0.17 7.27 -3.28
N ILE A 45 -0.75 6.09 -3.06
CA ILE A 45 -2.15 5.81 -3.41
C ILE A 45 -3.10 6.62 -2.52
N GLU A 46 -2.81 6.70 -1.21
CA GLU A 46 -3.58 7.53 -0.28
C GLU A 46 -3.53 9.01 -0.69
N THR A 47 -2.37 9.50 -1.15
CA THR A 47 -2.23 10.86 -1.66
C THR A 47 -3.07 11.08 -2.92
N LEU A 48 -3.07 10.13 -3.87
CA LEU A 48 -3.89 10.22 -5.09
C LEU A 48 -5.39 10.19 -4.78
N LEU A 49 -5.81 9.34 -3.85
CA LEU A 49 -7.19 9.30 -3.37
C LEU A 49 -7.58 10.63 -2.72
N ARG A 50 -6.69 11.20 -1.91
CA ARG A 50 -6.94 12.49 -1.26
C ARG A 50 -7.02 13.64 -2.26
N GLN A 51 -6.16 13.65 -3.28
CA GLN A 51 -6.22 14.63 -4.36
C GLN A 51 -7.56 14.56 -5.09
N LYS A 52 -8.03 13.35 -5.40
CA LYS A 52 -9.35 13.11 -6.01
C LYS A 52 -10.51 13.58 -5.14
N GLU A 53 -10.44 13.34 -3.84
CA GLU A 53 -11.42 13.88 -2.88
C GLU A 53 -11.46 15.42 -2.89
N LEU A 54 -10.29 16.06 -2.98
CA LEU A 54 -10.17 17.52 -3.01
C LEU A 54 -10.61 18.13 -4.35
N THR A 55 -10.48 17.41 -5.46
CA THR A 55 -10.90 17.87 -6.80
C THR A 55 -12.34 17.48 -7.16
N HIS A 56 -13.04 16.73 -6.29
CA HIS A 56 -14.38 16.16 -6.55
C HIS A 56 -14.44 15.26 -7.81
N GLU A 57 -13.32 14.65 -8.20
CA GLU A 57 -13.18 13.71 -9.33
C GLU A 57 -13.02 12.26 -8.89
#